data_AF-A0A0L0UKF2-F1
#
_entry.id   AF-A0A0L0UKF2-F1
#
_cell.length_a   1.000
_cell.length_b   1.000
_cell.length_c   1.000
_cell.angle_alpha   90.00
_cell.angle_beta   90.00
_cell.angle_gamma   90.00
#
_symmetry.space_group_name_H-M   'P 1'
#
loop_
_entity.id
_entity.type
_entity.pdbx_description
1 polymer ?
#
loop_
_entity_poly.entity_id
_entity_poly.type
_entity_poly.pdbx_seq_one_letter_code
_entity_poly.pdbx_strand_id
1 'polypeptide(L)'
;WSVVGWSIGNGIVTEIAPFLFNSITYWTFILFGLLNFFTLPNIYFLYPETAGRSLEDMDTLFESDSIFVHKAKYIDHPIKTLDLDDPSVVAAHPKALA
;
A
#
# COMPACT_ATOMS: atom_id res chain seq x y z
N TRP A 1 12.62 15.00 -1.92
CA TRP A 1 12.68 14.29 -0.62
C TRP A 1 12.61 12.76 -0.77
N SER A 2 11.86 12.21 -1.72
CA SER A 2 11.73 10.75 -1.92
C SER A 2 13.02 10.03 -2.35
N VAL A 3 13.90 10.68 -3.12
CA VAL A 3 15.16 10.08 -3.59
C VAL A 3 16.10 9.75 -2.43
N VAL A 4 16.22 10.63 -1.44
CA VAL A 4 17.11 10.44 -0.28
C VAL A 4 16.67 9.23 0.55
N GLY A 5 15.37 9.09 0.83
CA GLY A 5 14.84 7.94 1.58
C GLY A 5 15.04 6.62 0.85
N TRP A 6 14.79 6.58 -0.46
CA TRP A 6 15.03 5.40 -1.28
C TRP A 6 16.51 5.00 -1.31
N SER A 7 17.42 5.98 -1.44
CA SER A 7 18.86 5.74 -1.48
C SER A 7 19.41 5.21 -0.14
N ILE A 8 18.90 5.71 0.99
CA ILE A 8 19.31 5.20 2.32
C ILE A 8 18.90 3.73 2.49
N GLY A 9 17.67 3.38 2.11
CA GLY A 9 17.19 2.00 2.17
C GLY A 9 18.04 1.03 1.32
N ASN A 10 18.32 1.40 0.07
CA ASN A 10 19.15 0.57 -0.81
C ASN A 10 20.61 0.49 -0.33
N GLY A 11 21.17 1.59 0.18
CA GLY A 11 22.52 1.61 0.74
C GLY A 11 22.69 0.67 1.93
N ILE A 12 21.74 0.72 2.88
CA ILE A 12 21.73 -0.17 4.05
C ILE A 12 21.66 -1.64 3.63
N VAL A 13 20.77 -2.00 2.70
CA VAL A 13 20.64 -3.39 2.25
C VAL A 13 21.91 -3.87 1.53
N THR A 14 22.54 -3.00 0.74
CA THR A 14 23.75 -3.33 -0.02
C THR A 14 24.94 -3.60 0.89
N GLU A 15 25.10 -2.83 1.98
CA GLU A 15 26.17 -3.04 2.97
C GLU A 15 25.92 -4.26 3.86
N ILE A 16 24.67 -4.51 4.22
CA ILE A 16 24.29 -5.61 5.12
C ILE A 16 24.33 -6.98 4.43
N ALA A 17 24.01 -7.04 3.14
CA ALA A 17 23.99 -8.29 2.36
C ALA A 17 25.30 -9.10 2.41
N PRO A 18 26.49 -8.56 2.11
CA PRO A 18 27.73 -9.33 2.15
C PRO A 18 28.08 -9.83 3.57
N PHE A 19 27.76 -9.05 4.59
CA PHE A 19 27.95 -9.45 5.99
C PHE A 19 27.10 -10.68 6.35
N LEU A 20 25.82 -10.69 5.96
CA LEU A 20 24.95 -11.83 6.24
C LEU A 20 25.36 -13.11 5.50
N PHE A 21 25.75 -12.99 4.23
CA PHE A 21 26.20 -14.17 3.47
C PHE A 21 27.47 -14.79 4.07
N ASN A 22 28.39 -13.95 4.57
CA ASN A 22 29.61 -14.42 5.22
C ASN A 22 29.34 -15.04 6.60
N SER A 23 28.38 -14.53 7.37
CA SER A 23 28.11 -15.02 8.73
C SER A 23 27.18 -16.23 8.78
N ILE A 24 26.20 -16.31 7.88
CA ILE A 24 24.98 -17.11 8.07
C ILE A 24 24.58 -17.89 6.81
N THR A 25 25.19 -17.60 5.65
CA THR A 25 25.07 -18.32 4.37
C THR A 25 23.62 -18.67 3.98
N TYR A 26 23.15 -19.89 4.23
CA TYR A 26 21.81 -20.35 3.84
C TYR A 26 20.70 -19.73 4.70
N TRP A 27 20.99 -19.47 5.97
CA TRP A 27 20.02 -18.89 6.91
C TRP A 27 19.58 -17.47 6.52
N THR A 28 20.34 -16.81 5.64
CA THR A 28 20.03 -15.50 5.06
C THR A 28 18.70 -15.50 4.31
N PHE A 29 18.39 -16.61 3.63
CA PHE A 29 17.12 -16.77 2.89
C PHE A 29 15.93 -16.93 3.84
N ILE A 30 16.12 -17.63 4.96
CA ILE A 30 15.10 -17.76 6.00
C ILE A 30 14.82 -16.40 6.64
N LEU A 31 15.88 -15.62 6.93
CA LEU A 31 15.76 -14.27 7.45
C LEU A 31 15.01 -13.34 6.47
N PHE A 32 15.29 -13.43 5.16
CA PHE A 32 14.53 -12.70 4.14
C PHE A 32 13.05 -13.09 4.13
N GLY A 33 12.75 -14.39 4.26
CA GLY A 33 11.38 -14.88 4.38
C GLY A 33 10.65 -14.31 5.60
N LEU A 34 11.32 -14.27 6.76
CA LEU A 34 10.77 -13.70 8.00
C LEU A 34 10.53 -12.19 7.89
N LEU A 35 11.45 -11.46 7.28
CA LEU A 35 11.27 -10.03 7.00
C LEU A 35 10.03 -9.79 6.14
N ASN A 36 9.88 -10.51 5.03
CA ASN A 36 8.68 -10.40 4.19
C ASN A 36 7.39 -10.77 4.94
N PHE A 37 7.46 -11.82 5.77
CA PHE A 37 6.32 -12.24 6.59
C PHE A 37 5.92 -11.18 7.62
N PHE A 38 6.86 -10.39 8.12
CA PHE A 38 6.57 -9.25 8.99
C PHE A 38 6.02 -8.05 8.20
N THR A 39 6.47 -7.81 6.98
CA THR A 39 5.98 -6.69 6.16
C THR A 39 4.54 -6.90 5.69
N LEU A 40 4.13 -8.13 5.37
CA LEU A 40 2.78 -8.45 4.90
C LEU A 40 1.64 -7.99 5.84
N PRO A 41 1.63 -8.30 7.15
CA PRO A 41 0.59 -7.83 8.06
C PRO A 41 0.64 -6.30 8.23
N ASN A 42 1.83 -5.69 8.23
CA ASN A 42 1.94 -4.23 8.28
C ASN A 42 1.26 -3.58 7.08
N ILE A 43 1.45 -4.13 5.88
CA ILE A 43 0.77 -3.64 4.67
C ILE A 43 -0.74 -3.84 4.78
N TYR A 44 -1.20 -5.03 5.17
CA TYR A 44 -2.62 -5.35 5.26
C TYR A 44 -3.40 -4.48 6.27
N PHE A 45 -2.78 -4.13 7.40
CA PHE A 45 -3.45 -3.36 8.45
C PHE A 45 -3.31 -1.85 8.29
N LEU A 46 -2.20 -1.37 7.70
CA LEU A 46 -1.80 0.04 7.75
C LEU A 46 -1.89 0.76 6.40
N TYR A 47 -1.88 0.04 5.27
CA TYR A 47 -1.98 0.65 3.94
C TYR A 47 -3.41 0.59 3.39
N PRO A 48 -4.15 1.71 3.33
CA PRO A 48 -5.47 1.73 2.73
C PRO A 48 -5.38 1.56 1.22
N GLU A 49 -6.38 0.92 0.60
CA GLU A 49 -6.43 0.81 -0.85
C GLU A 49 -6.68 2.19 -1.48
N THR A 50 -5.65 2.72 -2.14
CA THR A 50 -5.69 4.02 -2.83
C THR A 50 -6.04 3.89 -4.32
N ALA A 51 -6.23 2.68 -4.84
CA ALA A 51 -6.51 2.44 -6.25
C ALA A 51 -7.94 2.88 -6.61
N GLY A 52 -8.08 3.70 -7.65
CA GLY A 52 -9.39 4.12 -8.18
C GLY A 52 -10.10 5.22 -7.39
N ARG A 53 -9.42 5.88 -6.43
CA ARG A 53 -9.94 7.05 -5.71
C ARG A 53 -9.33 8.35 -6.23
N SER A 54 -10.11 9.43 -6.19
CA SER A 54 -9.59 10.76 -6.52
C SER A 54 -8.61 11.21 -5.43
N LEU A 55 -7.73 12.17 -5.75
CA LEU A 55 -6.82 12.74 -4.74
C LEU A 55 -7.59 13.48 -3.63
N GLU A 56 -8.79 13.98 -3.92
CA GLU A 56 -9.67 14.66 -2.96
C GLU A 56 -10.27 13.67 -1.93
N ASP A 57 -10.49 12.42 -2.34
CA ASP A 57 -10.94 11.34 -1.45
C ASP A 57 -9.82 10.76 -0.57
N MET A 58 -8.58 11.22 -0.72
CA MET A 58 -7.47 10.79 0.13
C MET A 58 -7.50 11.51 1.48
N ASP A 59 -7.89 12.78 1.51
CA ASP A 59 -7.99 13.54 2.76
C ASP A 59 -9.06 12.91 3.68
N THR A 60 -10.21 12.51 3.12
CA THR A 60 -11.29 11.83 3.86
C THR A 60 -10.90 10.41 4.31
N LEU A 61 -9.98 9.75 3.60
CA LEU A 61 -9.41 8.45 3.98
C LEU A 61 -8.50 8.56 5.22
N PHE A 62 -7.74 9.64 5.32
CA PHE A 62 -6.80 9.89 6.42
C PHE A 62 -7.43 10.64 7.60
N GLU A 63 -8.67 11.14 7.46
CA GLU A 63 -9.48 11.70 8.57
C GLU A 63 -10.04 10.64 9.53
N SER A 64 -9.95 9.35 9.19
CA SER A 64 -10.37 8.25 10.06
C SER A 64 -9.52 8.16 11.34
N ASP A 65 -10.17 8.27 12.51
CA ASP A 65 -9.56 8.17 13.86
C ASP A 65 -8.99 6.77 14.21
N SER A 66 -9.14 5.81 13.29
CA SER A 66 -8.62 4.45 13.43
C SER A 66 -7.35 4.25 12.62
N ILE A 67 -6.27 3.85 13.30
CA ILE A 67 -5.00 3.39 12.70
C ILE A 67 -5.17 2.20 11.75
N PHE A 68 -6.26 1.41 11.91
CA PHE A 68 -6.52 0.25 11.08
C PHE A 68 -7.35 0.59 9.83
N VAL A 69 -6.82 0.22 8.67
CA VAL A 69 -7.41 0.37 7.32
C VAL A 69 -8.82 -0.19 7.22
N HIS A 70 -9.10 -1.30 7.92
CA HIS A 70 -10.39 -1.99 7.86
C HIS A 70 -11.55 -1.14 8.42
N LYS A 71 -11.27 -0.16 9.27
CA LYS A 71 -12.30 0.74 9.82
C LYS A 71 -12.49 2.01 9.00
N ALA A 72 -11.47 2.44 8.25
CA ALA A 72 -11.55 3.60 7.36
C ALA A 72 -12.53 3.39 6.18
N LYS A 73 -12.88 2.14 5.87
CA LYS A 73 -13.81 1.78 4.77
C LYS A 73 -15.28 2.18 5.02
N TYR A 74 -15.66 2.51 6.26
CA TYR A 74 -17.07 2.66 6.66
C TYR A 74 -17.56 4.11 6.80
N ILE A 75 -16.72 5.10 6.52
CA ILE A 75 -17.19 6.48 6.32
C ILE A 75 -17.63 6.59 4.86
N ASP A 76 -18.67 5.81 4.54
CA ASP A 76 -19.38 5.83 3.26
C ASP A 76 -20.29 7.06 3.30
N HIS A 77 -19.83 8.19 2.74
CA HIS A 77 -20.79 9.08 2.12
C HIS A 77 -21.45 8.26 0.99
N PRO A 78 -22.80 8.26 0.88
CA PRO A 78 -23.47 7.52 -0.16
C PRO A 78 -22.82 7.87 -1.47
N ILE A 79 -22.28 6.84 -2.12
CA ILE A 79 -21.75 6.84 -3.48
C ILE A 79 -22.43 7.95 -4.25
N LYS A 80 -21.65 8.92 -4.72
CA LYS A 80 -22.08 9.91 -5.69
C LYS A 80 -22.87 9.16 -6.76
N THR A 81 -24.19 9.23 -6.70
CA THR A 81 -25.11 8.65 -7.69
C THR A 81 -25.07 9.43 -9.00
N LEU A 82 -23.95 10.06 -9.34
CA LEU A 82 -23.82 11.06 -10.39
C LEU A 82 -22.41 10.99 -10.96
N ASP A 83 -22.16 9.96 -11.76
CA ASP A 83 -21.41 10.08 -13.04
C ASP A 83 -21.66 8.82 -13.90
N LEU A 84 -22.91 8.32 -13.94
CA LEU A 84 -23.38 7.46 -15.03
C LEU A 84 -23.65 8.26 -16.33
N ASP A 85 -23.39 9.57 -16.31
CA ASP A 85 -23.49 10.50 -17.45
C ASP A 85 -22.12 10.86 -18.06
N ASP A 86 -20.99 10.41 -17.49
CA ASP A 86 -19.64 10.66 -18.04
C ASP A 86 -19.14 9.44 -18.85
N PRO A 87 -19.06 9.52 -20.20
CA PRO A 87 -18.75 8.37 -21.06
C PRO A 87 -17.35 7.80 -20.84
N SER A 88 -16.44 8.55 -20.22
CA SER A 88 -15.05 8.17 -20.03
C SER A 88 -14.86 7.10 -18.94
N VAL A 89 -15.76 7.08 -17.94
CA VAL A 89 -15.67 6.19 -16.78
C VAL A 89 -16.28 4.82 -17.06
N VAL A 90 -17.35 4.77 -17.88
CA VAL A 90 -18.00 3.52 -18.33
C VAL A 90 -17.06 2.65 -19.18
N ALA A 91 -16.15 3.28 -19.94
CA ALA A 91 -15.15 2.58 -20.74
C ALA A 91 -14.02 1.95 -19.90
N ALA A 92 -13.71 2.52 -18.72
CA ALA A 92 -12.62 2.06 -17.87
C ALA A 92 -13.02 0.89 -16.94
N HIS A 93 -14.29 0.78 -16.55
CA HIS A 93 -14.79 -0.26 -15.65
C HIS A 93 -16.06 -0.94 -16.16
N PRO A 94 -15.93 -1.96 -17.05
CA PRO A 94 -17.07 -2.62 -17.69
C PRO A 94 -17.94 -3.50 -16.76
N LYS A 95 -17.55 -3.67 -15.49
CA LYS A 95 -18.28 -4.48 -14.50
C LYS A 95 -19.31 -3.69 -13.69
N ALA A 96 -19.46 -2.39 -13.91
CA ALA A 96 -20.36 -1.53 -13.14
C ALA A 96 -21.84 -1.62 -13.56
N LEU A 97 -22.15 -2.35 -14.65
CA LEU A 97 -23.48 -2.43 -15.26
C LEU A 97 -24.12 -3.84 -15.22
N ALA A 98 -23.55 -4.78 -14.46
CA ALA A 98 -24.07 -6.14 -14.27
C ALA A 98 -24.33 -6.41 -12.79
#